data_AF-A0A7V0XGE0-F1
#
_entry.id   AF-A0A7V0XGE0-F1
#
_cell.length_a   1.000
_cell.length_b   1.000
_cell.length_c   1.000
_cell.angle_alpha   90.00
_cell.angle_beta   90.00
_cell.angle_gamma   90.00
#
_symmetry.space_group_name_H-M   'P 1'
#
loop_
_entity.id
_entity.type
_entity.pdbx_description
1 polymer ?
#
loop_
_entity_poly.entity_id
_entity_poly.type
_entity_poly.pdbx_seq_one_letter_code
_entity_poly.pdbx_strand_id
1 'polypeptide(L)'
;MTFSQQHLARYKQGGFLEDHASGRGITQRYIEKRNEYPQSQFYSVKADDEINIQDIFNAYKLGDMAAMELLENAVVLWGLAIANLISMFNPEKIILGGSLFGPAAQFIPKIRSEAFKWAQPVSIQDTEILLSALGADMGLIGAGRIALMLADRSK
;
A
#
# COMPACT_ATOMS: atom_id res chain seq x y z
N MET A 1 -11.28 -27.34 5.20
CA MET A 1 -10.49 -27.52 3.96
C MET A 1 -9.07 -27.10 4.25
N THR A 2 -8.19 -28.06 4.51
CA THR A 2 -6.80 -27.79 4.91
C THR A 2 -5.93 -27.87 3.64
N PHE A 3 -5.55 -26.72 3.09
CA PHE A 3 -4.66 -26.69 1.92
C PHE A 3 -3.25 -27.20 2.32
N SER A 4 -2.70 -28.14 1.54
CA SER A 4 -1.39 -28.76 1.82
C SER A 4 -0.23 -27.75 1.71
N GLN A 5 0.83 -27.96 2.50
CA GLN A 5 1.98 -27.05 2.58
C GLN A 5 2.71 -26.81 1.24
N GLN A 6 2.60 -27.73 0.28
CA GLN A 6 3.18 -27.57 -1.06
C GLN A 6 2.48 -26.49 -1.89
N HIS A 7 1.18 -26.23 -1.69
CA HIS A 7 0.49 -25.16 -2.40
C HIS A 7 0.90 -23.77 -1.90
N LEU A 8 1.14 -23.61 -0.59
CA LEU A 8 1.60 -22.34 -0.01
C LEU A 8 3.00 -21.93 -0.50
N ALA A 9 3.89 -22.90 -0.76
CA ALA A 9 5.23 -22.63 -1.29
C ALA A 9 5.20 -22.05 -2.72
N ARG A 10 4.19 -22.41 -3.53
CA ARG A 10 4.01 -21.88 -4.89
C ARG A 10 3.40 -20.47 -4.89
N TYR A 11 2.54 -20.16 -3.91
CA TYR A 11 2.06 -18.79 -3.66
C TYR A 11 3.20 -17.84 -3.25
N LYS A 12 4.20 -18.33 -2.50
CA LYS A 12 5.37 -17.54 -2.09
C LYS A 12 6.33 -17.14 -3.23
N GLN A 13 6.16 -17.65 -4.45
CA GLN A 13 7.10 -17.41 -5.56
C GLN A 13 6.74 -16.28 -6.54
N GLY A 14 5.69 -15.47 -6.32
CA GLY A 14 5.65 -14.15 -6.97
C GLY A 14 4.31 -13.43 -7.07
N GLY A 15 4.38 -12.09 -6.96
CA GLY A 15 3.52 -11.16 -7.67
C GLY A 15 2.38 -10.50 -6.90
N PHE A 16 2.19 -10.78 -5.61
CA PHE A 16 1.13 -10.12 -4.84
C PHE A 16 1.45 -8.64 -4.63
N LEU A 17 0.44 -7.79 -4.79
CA LEU A 17 0.56 -6.37 -4.48
C LEU A 17 1.09 -6.14 -3.06
N GLU A 18 0.68 -6.97 -2.10
CA GLU A 18 1.09 -6.86 -0.70
C GLU A 18 2.60 -7.09 -0.50
N ASP A 19 3.19 -8.08 -1.18
CA ASP A 19 4.62 -8.37 -1.09
C ASP A 19 5.48 -7.23 -1.66
N HIS A 20 4.92 -6.45 -2.58
CA HIS A 20 5.63 -5.38 -3.27
C HIS A 20 5.35 -3.98 -2.72
N ALA A 21 4.16 -3.75 -2.19
CA ALA A 21 3.64 -2.40 -1.95
C ALA A 21 2.93 -2.25 -0.60
N SER A 22 3.05 -3.23 0.30
CA SER A 22 2.71 -3.06 1.72
C SER A 22 3.88 -2.50 2.52
N GLY A 23 3.62 -1.97 3.72
CA GLY A 23 4.69 -1.48 4.59
C GLY A 23 5.72 -2.55 4.92
N ARG A 24 5.28 -3.79 5.19
CA ARG A 24 6.18 -4.93 5.42
C ARG A 24 6.94 -5.33 4.15
N GLY A 25 6.25 -5.42 3.01
CA GLY A 25 6.85 -5.80 1.72
C GLY A 25 7.94 -4.82 1.27
N ILE A 26 7.66 -3.52 1.35
CA ILE A 26 8.63 -2.46 1.06
C ILE A 26 9.82 -2.53 2.02
N THR A 27 9.56 -2.77 3.31
CA THR A 27 10.62 -2.87 4.33
C THR A 27 11.57 -4.03 4.07
N GLN A 28 11.02 -5.21 3.83
CA GLN A 28 11.79 -6.40 3.54
C GLN A 28 12.73 -6.19 2.33
N ARG A 29 12.22 -5.54 1.29
CA ARG A 29 12.99 -5.27 0.07
C ARG A 29 14.04 -4.20 0.23
N TYR A 30 13.77 -3.19 1.04
CA TYR A 30 14.77 -2.19 1.36
C TYR A 30 15.97 -2.83 2.03
N ILE A 31 15.74 -3.73 2.99
CA ILE A 31 16.80 -4.49 3.66
C ILE A 31 17.59 -5.33 2.67
N GLU A 32 16.91 -6.03 1.76
CA GLU A 32 17.55 -6.87 0.73
C GLU A 32 18.42 -6.05 -0.23
N LYS A 33 17.93 -4.86 -0.65
CA LYS A 33 18.56 -4.06 -1.68
C LYS A 33 19.51 -2.98 -1.17
N ARG A 34 19.43 -2.52 0.07
CA ARG A 34 20.18 -1.33 0.54
C ARG A 34 21.70 -1.40 0.29
N ASN A 35 22.27 -2.59 0.38
CA ASN A 35 23.71 -2.82 0.14
C ASN A 35 24.11 -2.75 -1.33
N GLU A 36 23.16 -2.89 -2.26
CA GLU A 36 23.38 -2.72 -3.70
C GLU A 36 23.51 -1.24 -4.11
N TYR A 37 23.15 -0.32 -3.20
CA TYR A 37 23.22 1.13 -3.42
C TYR A 37 24.22 1.73 -2.44
N PRO A 38 25.53 1.82 -2.79
CA PRO A 38 26.55 2.35 -1.88
C PRO A 38 26.29 3.77 -1.35
N GLN A 39 25.45 4.54 -2.04
CA GLN A 39 25.03 5.90 -1.66
C GLN A 39 23.82 5.92 -0.70
N SER A 40 23.17 4.78 -0.48
CA SER A 40 21.98 4.62 0.38
C SER A 40 22.41 4.12 1.76
N GLN A 41 22.95 5.03 2.59
CA GLN A 41 23.53 4.68 3.89
C GLN A 41 22.83 5.32 5.09
N PHE A 42 21.66 5.95 4.92
CA PHE A 42 21.00 6.66 6.02
C PHE A 42 20.73 5.79 7.25
N TYR A 43 20.43 4.51 7.03
CA TYR A 43 20.18 3.53 8.08
C TYR A 43 21.07 2.29 7.95
N SER A 44 22.27 2.42 7.36
CA SER A 44 23.21 1.29 7.20
C SER A 44 23.66 0.70 8.54
N VAL A 45 23.67 1.51 9.60
CA VAL A 45 24.07 1.11 10.97
C VAL A 45 22.95 0.44 11.76
N LYS A 46 21.68 0.60 11.36
CA LYS A 46 20.57 -0.10 12.00
C LYS A 46 20.58 -1.58 11.63
N ALA A 47 20.30 -2.42 12.61
CA ALA A 47 20.07 -3.84 12.38
C ALA A 47 18.81 -4.04 11.51
N ASP A 48 18.79 -5.13 10.73
CA ASP A 48 17.71 -5.40 9.77
C ASP A 48 16.33 -5.46 10.43
N ASP A 49 16.24 -6.01 11.64
CA ASP A 49 15.01 -6.16 12.42
C ASP A 49 14.53 -4.86 13.08
N GLU A 50 15.37 -3.83 13.11
CA GLU A 50 15.02 -2.50 13.65
C GLU A 50 14.47 -1.55 12.57
N ILE A 51 14.71 -1.85 11.28
CA ILE A 51 14.26 -1.02 10.18
C ILE A 51 12.75 -1.22 9.99
N ASN A 52 12.02 -0.11 9.93
CA ASN A 52 10.60 -0.11 9.64
C ASN A 52 10.25 0.82 8.48
N ILE A 53 8.99 0.77 8.05
CA ILE A 53 8.53 1.55 6.90
C ILE A 53 8.70 3.07 7.08
N GLN A 54 8.66 3.60 8.31
CA GLN A 54 8.84 5.04 8.54
C GLN A 54 10.28 5.48 8.32
N ASP A 55 11.25 4.62 8.64
CA ASP A 55 12.65 4.87 8.28
C ASP A 55 12.81 5.00 6.76
N ILE A 56 12.07 4.21 5.98
CA ILE A 56 12.14 4.22 4.51
C ILE A 56 11.51 5.49 3.94
N PHE A 57 10.36 5.93 4.46
CA PHE A 57 9.80 7.24 4.09
C PHE A 57 10.72 8.40 4.48
N ASN A 58 11.45 8.29 5.58
CA ASN A 58 12.43 9.31 5.97
C ASN A 58 13.65 9.28 5.03
N ALA A 59 14.17 8.08 4.71
CA ALA A 59 15.25 7.90 3.76
C ALA A 59 14.88 8.46 2.37
N TYR A 60 13.63 8.25 1.92
CA TYR A 60 13.09 8.85 0.71
C TYR A 60 13.17 10.38 0.71
N LYS A 61 12.75 11.02 1.81
CA LYS A 61 12.81 12.49 1.94
C LYS A 61 14.25 13.01 1.93
N LEU A 62 15.21 12.18 2.33
CA LEU A 62 16.63 12.49 2.35
C LEU A 62 17.36 12.13 1.05
N GLY A 63 16.63 11.62 0.04
CA GLY A 63 17.20 11.29 -1.27
C GLY A 63 17.94 9.97 -1.34
N ASP A 64 17.67 9.04 -0.41
CA ASP A 64 18.20 7.68 -0.46
C ASP A 64 17.73 6.93 -1.72
N MET A 65 18.67 6.46 -2.54
CA MET A 65 18.35 5.91 -3.87
C MET A 65 17.56 4.60 -3.78
N ALA A 66 17.87 3.73 -2.81
CA ALA A 66 17.15 2.49 -2.62
C ALA A 66 15.69 2.76 -2.18
N ALA A 67 15.49 3.72 -1.27
CA ALA A 67 14.15 4.12 -0.84
C ALA A 67 13.35 4.80 -1.97
N MET A 68 14.00 5.65 -2.77
CA MET A 68 13.39 6.27 -3.95
C MET A 68 12.90 5.24 -4.95
N GLU A 69 13.75 4.31 -5.38
CA GLU A 69 13.37 3.28 -6.33
C GLU A 69 12.20 2.43 -5.81
N LEU A 70 12.25 2.00 -4.55
CA LEU A 70 11.22 1.13 -3.98
C LEU A 70 9.87 1.84 -3.85
N LEU A 71 9.84 3.10 -3.39
CA LEU A 71 8.58 3.83 -3.26
C LEU A 71 8.03 4.28 -4.61
N GLU A 72 8.87 4.60 -5.59
CA GLU A 72 8.40 4.88 -6.96
C GLU A 72 7.78 3.64 -7.59
N ASN A 73 8.39 2.47 -7.41
CA ASN A 73 7.80 1.20 -7.84
C ASN A 73 6.48 0.91 -7.10
N ALA A 74 6.39 1.19 -5.79
CA ALA A 74 5.16 1.02 -5.03
C ALA A 74 4.03 1.93 -5.57
N VAL A 75 4.34 3.18 -5.94
CA VAL A 75 3.39 4.10 -6.57
C VAL A 75 2.83 3.54 -7.88
N VAL A 76 3.69 2.95 -8.71
CA VAL A 76 3.25 2.31 -9.97
C VAL A 76 2.26 1.19 -9.67
N LEU A 77 2.59 0.32 -8.72
CA LEU A 77 1.76 -0.82 -8.36
C LEU A 77 0.44 -0.42 -7.70
N TRP A 78 0.43 0.60 -6.83
CA TRP A 78 -0.80 1.15 -6.27
C TRP A 78 -1.69 1.75 -7.36
N GLY A 79 -1.10 2.49 -8.31
CA GLY A 79 -1.83 3.05 -9.45
C GLY A 79 -2.49 1.97 -10.31
N LEU A 80 -1.75 0.91 -10.65
CA LEU A 80 -2.27 -0.22 -11.42
C LEU A 80 -3.40 -0.95 -10.68
N ALA A 81 -3.24 -1.18 -9.38
CA ALA A 81 -4.26 -1.81 -8.56
C ALA A 81 -5.55 -0.98 -8.53
N ILE A 82 -5.43 0.33 -8.33
CA ILE A 82 -6.57 1.26 -8.31
C ILE A 82 -7.23 1.33 -9.70
N ALA A 83 -6.45 1.39 -10.77
CA ALA A 83 -6.99 1.37 -12.14
C ALA A 83 -7.84 0.13 -12.40
N ASN A 84 -7.39 -1.05 -11.96
CA ASN A 84 -8.16 -2.28 -12.10
C ASN A 84 -9.48 -2.21 -11.33
N LEU A 85 -9.45 -1.72 -10.09
CA LEU A 85 -10.67 -1.54 -9.29
C LEU A 85 -11.65 -0.57 -9.94
N ILE A 86 -11.15 0.54 -10.48
CA ILE A 86 -11.97 1.54 -11.18
C ILE A 86 -12.61 0.93 -12.41
N SER A 87 -11.84 0.24 -13.25
CA SER A 87 -12.32 -0.40 -14.47
C SER A 87 -13.36 -1.49 -14.21
N MET A 88 -13.26 -2.20 -13.08
CA MET A 88 -14.17 -3.29 -12.74
C MET A 88 -15.47 -2.81 -12.09
N PHE A 89 -15.40 -1.77 -11.25
CA PHE A 89 -16.51 -1.40 -10.37
C PHE A 89 -17.14 -0.04 -10.68
N ASN A 90 -16.50 0.81 -11.48
CA ASN A 90 -16.90 2.20 -11.71
C ASN A 90 -17.32 2.94 -10.41
N PRO A 91 -16.47 2.94 -9.38
CA PRO A 91 -16.84 3.51 -8.09
C PRO A 91 -16.79 5.04 -8.11
N GLU A 92 -17.62 5.70 -7.31
CA GLU A 92 -17.48 7.15 -7.09
C GLU A 92 -16.20 7.49 -6.31
N LYS A 93 -15.78 6.61 -5.40
CA LYS A 93 -14.65 6.85 -4.49
C LYS A 93 -13.82 5.60 -4.25
N ILE A 94 -12.50 5.79 -4.22
CA ILE A 94 -11.51 4.84 -3.71
C ILE A 94 -10.91 5.44 -2.44
N ILE A 95 -11.10 4.75 -1.31
CA ILE A 95 -10.57 5.19 -0.01
C ILE A 95 -9.34 4.37 0.36
N LEU A 96 -8.20 5.06 0.48
CA LEU A 96 -6.93 4.47 0.89
C LEU A 96 -6.82 4.53 2.42
N GLY A 97 -6.65 3.37 3.04
CA GLY A 97 -6.61 3.22 4.49
C GLY A 97 -5.35 2.50 4.99
N GLY A 98 -5.28 2.30 6.30
CA GLY A 98 -4.15 1.65 6.96
C GLY A 98 -2.99 2.59 7.28
N SER A 99 -2.11 2.15 8.18
CA SER A 99 -1.00 2.94 8.73
C SER A 99 0.03 3.36 7.67
N LEU A 100 0.12 2.63 6.56
CA LEU A 100 0.99 2.95 5.42
C LEU A 100 0.58 4.24 4.71
N PHE A 101 -0.73 4.46 4.53
CA PHE A 101 -1.24 5.58 3.74
C PHE A 101 -1.23 6.92 4.48
N GLY A 102 -0.88 6.96 5.77
CA GLY A 102 -0.53 8.21 6.46
C GLY A 102 0.65 8.92 5.78
N PRO A 103 1.86 8.35 5.81
CA PRO A 103 3.02 8.90 5.10
C PRO A 103 2.93 8.77 3.57
N ALA A 104 2.28 7.73 3.03
CA ALA A 104 2.13 7.57 1.58
C ALA A 104 1.09 8.52 0.96
N ALA A 105 0.29 9.25 1.76
CA ALA A 105 -0.68 10.22 1.26
C ALA A 105 -0.07 11.25 0.31
N GLN A 106 1.21 11.60 0.53
CA GLN A 106 1.96 12.51 -0.35
C GLN A 106 2.05 12.01 -1.80
N PHE A 107 1.87 10.71 -2.03
CA PHE A 107 1.93 10.10 -3.35
C PHE A 107 0.59 9.99 -4.06
N ILE A 108 -0.54 10.35 -3.42
CA ILE A 108 -1.87 10.29 -4.05
C ILE A 108 -1.91 10.95 -5.43
N PRO A 109 -1.32 12.14 -5.68
CA PRO A 109 -1.29 12.71 -7.01
C PRO A 109 -0.55 11.83 -8.04
N LYS A 110 0.59 11.23 -7.66
CA LYS A 110 1.34 10.32 -8.54
C LYS A 110 0.59 9.00 -8.77
N ILE A 111 -0.03 8.46 -7.73
CA ILE A 111 -0.87 7.26 -7.79
C ILE A 111 -2.05 7.48 -8.75
N ARG A 112 -2.73 8.63 -8.65
CA ARG A 112 -3.82 9.01 -9.57
C ARG A 112 -3.31 9.14 -11.00
N SER A 113 -2.18 9.79 -11.20
CA SER A 113 -1.56 9.91 -12.52
C SER A 113 -1.21 8.55 -13.12
N GLU A 114 -0.77 7.60 -12.30
CA GLU A 114 -0.51 6.24 -12.76
C GLU A 114 -1.80 5.51 -13.10
N ALA A 115 -2.81 5.57 -12.21
CA ALA A 115 -4.10 4.93 -12.46
C ALA A 115 -4.75 5.42 -13.76
N PHE A 116 -4.59 6.71 -14.08
CA PHE A 116 -5.09 7.32 -15.31
C PHE A 116 -4.54 6.68 -16.60
N LYS A 117 -3.35 6.07 -16.55
CA LYS A 117 -2.75 5.40 -17.73
C LYS A 117 -3.46 4.08 -18.09
N TRP A 118 -4.07 3.43 -17.11
CA TRP A 118 -4.55 2.04 -17.23
C TRP A 118 -6.05 1.87 -17.00
N ALA A 119 -6.68 2.81 -16.28
CA ALA A 119 -8.09 2.72 -15.91
C ALA A 119 -9.02 2.94 -17.12
N GLN A 120 -10.27 2.47 -16.98
CA GLN A 120 -11.33 2.78 -17.94
C GLN A 120 -11.50 4.31 -18.05
N PRO A 121 -11.43 4.90 -19.26
CA PRO A 121 -11.26 6.34 -19.44
C PRO A 121 -12.40 7.24 -18.92
N VAL A 122 -13.62 6.72 -18.82
CA VAL A 122 -14.78 7.46 -18.33
C VAL A 122 -14.82 7.38 -16.80
N SER A 123 -14.74 6.17 -16.24
CA SER A 123 -14.78 5.91 -14.80
C SER A 123 -13.72 6.68 -14.02
N ILE A 124 -12.49 6.77 -14.55
CA ILE A 124 -11.38 7.46 -13.87
C ILE A 124 -11.57 8.99 -13.77
N GLN A 125 -12.41 9.58 -14.61
CA GLN A 125 -12.70 11.01 -14.54
C GLN A 125 -13.57 11.34 -13.33
N ASP A 126 -14.53 10.47 -13.04
CA ASP A 126 -15.52 10.66 -11.98
C ASP A 126 -15.11 10.04 -10.64
N THR A 127 -14.13 9.13 -10.63
CA THR A 127 -13.66 8.50 -9.38
C THR A 127 -12.72 9.43 -8.58
N GLU A 128 -13.05 9.69 -7.32
CA GLU A 128 -12.15 10.34 -6.37
C GLU A 128 -11.24 9.32 -5.66
N ILE A 129 -9.96 9.62 -5.51
CA ILE A 129 -9.01 8.82 -4.71
C ILE A 129 -8.66 9.61 -3.45
N LEU A 130 -9.08 9.11 -2.29
CA LEU A 130 -9.02 9.83 -1.01
C LEU A 130 -8.30 9.03 0.06
N LEU A 131 -7.76 9.74 1.06
CA LEU A 131 -7.28 9.11 2.30
C LEU A 131 -8.45 8.90 3.28
N SER A 132 -8.44 7.79 4.01
CA SER A 132 -9.39 7.56 5.09
C SER A 132 -9.30 8.65 6.17
N ALA A 133 -10.43 9.28 6.49
CA ALA A 133 -10.53 10.28 7.56
C ALA A 133 -10.53 9.67 8.97
N LEU A 134 -10.78 8.36 9.09
CA LEU A 134 -10.95 7.68 10.38
C LEU A 134 -9.63 7.14 10.97
N GLY A 135 -8.51 7.30 10.26
CA GLY A 135 -7.19 6.94 10.77
C GLY A 135 -7.09 5.50 11.29
N ALA A 136 -6.42 5.33 12.43
CA ALA A 136 -6.19 4.02 13.04
C ALA A 136 -7.48 3.34 13.55
N ASP A 137 -8.50 4.11 13.92
CA ASP A 137 -9.73 3.60 14.53
C ASP A 137 -10.73 3.08 13.49
N MET A 138 -10.45 3.22 12.19
CA MET A 138 -11.40 2.89 11.11
C MET A 138 -11.97 1.47 11.21
N GLY A 139 -11.14 0.49 11.59
CA GLY A 139 -11.57 -0.90 11.72
C GLY A 139 -12.51 -1.09 12.92
N LEU A 140 -12.20 -0.45 14.04
CA LEU A 140 -13.01 -0.51 15.26
C LEU A 140 -14.36 0.19 15.07
N ILE A 141 -14.35 1.37 14.45
CA ILE A 141 -15.58 2.13 14.13
C ILE A 141 -16.48 1.31 13.19
N GLY A 142 -15.90 0.70 12.16
CA GLY A 142 -16.64 -0.17 11.24
C GLY A 142 -17.28 -1.36 11.96
N ALA A 143 -16.52 -2.05 12.81
CA ALA A 143 -17.03 -3.17 13.61
C ALA A 143 -18.16 -2.73 14.56
N GLY A 144 -17.99 -1.61 15.26
CA GLY A 144 -19.01 -1.04 16.14
C GLY A 144 -20.28 -0.67 15.38
N ARG A 145 -20.16 -0.08 14.18
CA ARG A 145 -21.32 0.26 13.34
C ARG A 145 -22.09 -0.98 12.91
N ILE A 146 -21.39 -2.05 12.54
CA ILE A 146 -22.01 -3.35 12.17
C ILE A 146 -22.75 -3.93 13.38
N ALA A 147 -22.15 -3.93 14.57
CA ALA A 147 -22.79 -4.42 15.78
C ALA A 147 -24.10 -3.66 16.11
N LEU A 148 -24.08 -2.33 15.99
CA LEU A 148 -25.27 -1.50 16.16
C LEU A 148 -26.37 -1.83 15.13
N MET A 149 -26.01 -1.97 13.84
CA MET A 149 -26.99 -2.35 12.79
C MET A 149 -27.69 -3.68 13.10
N LEU A 150 -26.96 -4.65 13.65
CA LEU A 150 -27.50 -5.96 13.97
C LEU A 150 -28.40 -5.92 15.22
N ALA A 151 -28.03 -5.11 16.22
CA ALA A 151 -28.85 -4.91 17.41
C ALA A 151 -30.21 -4.25 17.07
N ASP A 152 -30.21 -3.29 16.15
CA ASP A 152 -31.44 -2.59 15.72
C ASP A 152 -32.39 -3.47 14.90
N ARG A 153 -31.88 -4.48 14.17
CA ARG A 153 -32.68 -5.44 13.39
C ARG A 153 -33.36 -6.52 14.24
N SER A 154 -32.96 -6.63 15.51
CA SER A 154 -33.44 -7.66 16.44
C SER A 154 -34.64 -7.18 17.27
N LYS A 155 -35.14 -5.96 17.01
CA LYS A 155 -36.36 -5.37 17.57
C LYS A 155 -37.44 -5.32 16.48
#